data_AF-A0A2W6ZDI2-F1
#
_entry.id   AF-A0A2W6ZDI2-F1
#
_cell.length_a   1.000
_cell.length_b   1.000
_cell.length_c   1.000
_cell.angle_alpha   90.00
_cell.angle_beta   90.00
_cell.angle_gamma   90.00
#
_symmetry.space_group_name_H-M   'P 1'
#
loop_
_entity.id
_entity.type
_entity.pdbx_description
1 polymer ?
#
loop_
_entity_poly.entity_id
_entity_poly.type
_entity_poly.pdbx_seq_one_letter_code
_entity_poly.pdbx_strand_id
1 'polypeptide(L)'
;MPSHPPSETQQFNRDVQLLLKPNNPHARSLLAFIKRTIQQFGLQAHITEIDIFVEAYLRGVRYTQQNQEHIRQPKAWMRRTAYNIIRECKRDRQRYLAVAFDELMEQEAAASDSTTVDDEMIANAVASVLQALADLPPGDRNLIQWKVVEGLTWPQVQTKLVAAGEEWVSLATLRKRGQRALERLRQAYHNFDDDPEDSESDADLPDSPL
;
A
#
# COMPACT_ATOMS: atom_id res chain seq x y z
N MET A 1 7.40 6.36 -28.94
CA MET A 1 7.26 7.81 -29.21
C MET A 1 7.94 8.56 -28.07
N PRO A 2 9.08 9.23 -28.27
CA PRO A 2 9.67 10.03 -27.22
C PRO A 2 8.92 11.37 -27.17
N SER A 3 7.83 11.42 -26.40
CA SER A 3 7.21 12.69 -26.03
C SER A 3 8.20 13.42 -25.14
N HIS A 4 8.77 14.53 -25.61
CA HIS A 4 9.58 15.40 -24.77
C HIS A 4 8.79 15.72 -23.49
N PRO A 5 9.40 15.60 -22.29
CA PRO A 5 8.72 15.93 -21.05
C PRO A 5 8.23 17.39 -21.11
N PRO A 6 7.08 17.72 -20.50
CA PRO A 6 6.57 19.09 -20.43
C PRO A 6 7.65 20.08 -19.95
N SER A 7 7.58 21.33 -20.40
CA SER A 7 8.55 22.38 -20.04
C SER A 7 8.76 22.49 -18.53
N GLU A 8 7.70 22.29 -17.77
CA GLU A 8 7.66 22.37 -16.31
C GLU A 8 8.46 21.24 -15.67
N THR A 9 8.34 20.03 -16.24
CA THR A 9 9.12 18.86 -15.82
C THR A 9 10.59 19.03 -16.15
N GLN A 10 10.92 19.57 -17.32
CA GLN A 10 12.31 19.87 -17.70
C GLN A 10 12.94 20.88 -16.74
N GLN A 11 12.21 21.93 -16.40
CA GLN A 11 12.66 22.96 -15.46
C GLN A 11 12.87 22.36 -14.06
N PHE A 12 11.91 21.58 -13.56
CA PHE A 12 12.04 20.91 -12.26
C PHE A 12 13.26 19.97 -12.23
N ASN A 13 13.47 19.17 -13.27
CA ASN A 13 14.63 18.30 -13.39
C ASN A 13 15.94 19.08 -13.33
N ARG A 14 16.00 20.22 -14.04
CA ARG A 14 17.17 21.11 -14.02
C ARG A 14 17.43 21.66 -12.62
N ASP A 15 16.38 22.10 -11.93
CA ASP A 15 16.51 22.68 -10.59
C ASP A 15 16.95 21.63 -9.55
N VAL A 16 16.43 20.40 -9.64
CA VAL A 16 16.86 19.29 -8.79
C VAL A 16 18.29 18.85 -9.11
N GLN A 17 18.69 18.80 -10.38
CA GLN A 17 20.09 18.55 -10.75
C GLN A 17 21.03 19.62 -10.19
N LEU A 18 20.62 20.89 -10.20
CA LEU A 18 21.38 21.98 -9.58
C LEU A 18 21.53 21.79 -8.07
N LEU A 19 20.49 21.29 -7.40
CA LEU A 19 20.56 20.96 -5.97
C LEU A 19 21.63 19.90 -5.70
N LEU A 20 21.75 18.89 -6.56
CA LEU A 20 22.66 17.74 -6.40
C LEU A 20 24.14 17.99 -6.79
N LYS A 21 24.49 19.17 -7.31
CA LYS A 21 25.89 19.45 -7.68
C LYS A 21 26.83 19.37 -6.45
N PRO A 22 28.04 18.80 -6.60
CA PRO A 22 28.95 18.52 -5.46
C PRO A 22 29.31 19.75 -4.62
N ASN A 23 29.33 20.94 -5.24
CA ASN A 23 29.63 22.21 -4.59
C ASN A 23 28.39 22.97 -4.09
N ASN A 24 27.20 22.35 -4.14
CA ASN A 24 25.97 22.97 -3.67
C ASN A 24 25.67 22.54 -2.22
N PRO A 25 25.76 23.46 -1.23
CA PRO A 25 25.46 23.14 0.17
C PRO A 25 23.99 22.74 0.38
N HIS A 26 23.11 23.01 -0.59
CA HIS A 26 21.69 22.68 -0.51
C HIS A 26 21.39 21.18 -0.66
N ALA A 27 22.14 20.39 -1.46
CA ALA A 27 21.99 18.93 -1.49
C ALA A 27 22.36 18.31 -0.14
N ARG A 28 23.52 18.71 0.40
CA ARG A 28 23.98 18.22 1.72
C ARG A 28 22.96 18.56 2.81
N SER A 29 22.38 19.77 2.76
CA SER A 29 21.32 20.20 3.68
C SER A 29 20.00 19.44 3.52
N LEU A 30 19.64 19.02 2.31
CA LEU A 30 18.45 18.22 2.06
C LEU A 30 18.63 16.78 2.54
N LEU A 31 19.71 16.10 2.13
CA LEU A 31 19.98 14.72 2.56
C LEU A 31 20.19 14.63 4.08
N ALA A 32 20.91 15.58 4.69
CA ALA A 32 21.05 15.64 6.13
C ALA A 32 19.70 15.86 6.85
N PHE A 33 18.81 16.67 6.27
CA PHE A 33 17.45 16.82 6.78
C PHE A 33 16.67 15.51 6.70
N ILE A 34 16.68 14.86 5.54
CA ILE A 34 16.00 13.57 5.33
C ILE A 34 16.50 12.54 6.34
N LYS A 35 17.83 12.38 6.44
CA LYS A 35 18.47 11.44 7.37
C LYS A 35 18.06 11.69 8.81
N ARG A 36 18.10 12.95 9.26
CA ARG A 36 17.65 13.33 10.61
C ARG A 36 16.17 13.01 10.82
N THR A 37 15.31 13.28 9.85
CA THR A 37 13.88 13.01 9.97
C THR A 37 13.59 11.50 9.98
N ILE A 38 14.29 10.69 9.18
CA ILE A 38 14.20 9.21 9.24
C ILE A 38 14.53 8.72 10.66
N GLN A 39 15.60 9.22 11.26
CA GLN A 39 15.99 8.88 12.64
C GLN A 39 14.94 9.30 13.66
N GLN A 40 14.38 10.52 13.55
CA GLN A 40 13.31 11.00 14.43
C GLN A 40 12.06 10.10 14.41
N PHE A 41 11.78 9.46 13.27
CA PHE A 41 10.64 8.56 13.12
C PHE A 41 10.98 7.09 13.44
N GLY A 42 12.26 6.78 13.72
CA GLY A 42 12.73 5.43 14.01
C GLY A 42 12.71 4.49 12.79
N LEU A 43 12.95 5.03 11.59
CA LEU A 43 12.86 4.29 10.32
C LEU A 43 14.22 3.92 9.71
N GLN A 44 15.33 4.24 10.37
CA GLN A 44 16.69 4.08 9.85
C GLN A 44 17.10 2.65 9.48
N ALA A 45 16.42 1.64 10.02
CA ALA A 45 16.67 0.23 9.67
C ALA A 45 15.91 -0.24 8.41
N HIS A 46 15.02 0.60 7.86
CA HIS A 46 14.05 0.20 6.82
C HIS A 46 14.09 1.08 5.59
N ILE A 47 14.61 2.31 5.70
CA ILE A 47 14.63 3.25 4.58
C ILE A 47 15.84 4.18 4.67
N THR A 48 16.43 4.48 3.52
CA THR A 48 17.59 5.37 3.41
C THR A 48 17.18 6.78 2.98
N GLU A 49 18.09 7.74 3.18
CA GLU A 49 17.89 9.10 2.66
C GLU A 49 17.77 9.17 1.14
N ILE A 50 18.38 8.22 0.42
CA ILE A 50 18.34 8.15 -1.04
C ILE A 50 16.95 7.71 -1.50
N ASP A 51 16.36 6.71 -0.85
CA ASP A 51 15.01 6.22 -1.19
C ASP A 51 13.96 7.32 -1.08
N ILE A 52 14.00 8.08 0.02
CA ILE A 52 13.10 9.22 0.24
C ILE A 52 13.35 10.32 -0.80
N PHE A 53 14.62 10.60 -1.12
CA PHE A 53 14.95 11.61 -2.11
C PHE A 53 14.43 11.24 -3.51
N VAL A 54 14.65 9.99 -3.94
CA VAL A 54 14.19 9.49 -5.24
C VAL A 54 12.67 9.51 -5.32
N GLU A 55 11.97 9.03 -4.29
CA GLU A 55 10.50 9.06 -4.27
C GLU A 55 9.96 10.50 -4.27
N ALA A 56 10.58 11.41 -3.52
CA ALA A 56 10.22 12.83 -3.57
C ALA A 56 10.39 13.40 -4.98
N TYR A 57 11.52 13.12 -5.63
CA TYR A 57 11.77 13.54 -7.01
C TYR A 57 10.72 12.98 -7.98
N LEU A 58 10.41 11.68 -7.89
CA LEU A 58 9.40 11.04 -8.74
C LEU A 58 8.00 11.63 -8.54
N ARG A 59 7.63 12.01 -7.32
CA ARG A 59 6.37 12.72 -7.05
C ARG A 59 6.37 14.11 -7.70
N GLY A 60 7.52 14.78 -7.78
CA GLY A 60 7.64 16.09 -8.41
C GLY A 60 7.54 16.01 -9.94
N VAL A 61 8.15 14.99 -10.53
CA VAL A 61 7.99 14.67 -11.96
C VAL A 61 6.52 14.38 -12.28
N ARG A 62 5.88 13.49 -11.50
CA ARG A 62 4.44 13.20 -11.67
C ARG A 62 3.58 14.45 -11.54
N TYR A 63 3.84 15.30 -10.53
CA TYR A 63 3.10 16.56 -10.33
C TYR A 63 3.19 17.47 -11.55
N THR A 64 4.41 17.72 -12.05
CA THR A 64 4.63 18.63 -13.19
C THR A 64 4.04 18.08 -14.49
N GLN A 65 4.07 16.76 -14.69
CA GLN A 65 3.47 16.11 -15.85
C GLN A 65 1.94 16.18 -15.84
N GLN A 66 1.32 15.93 -14.68
CA GLN A 66 -0.13 15.85 -14.55
C GLN A 66 -0.79 17.22 -14.55
N ASN A 67 -0.21 18.19 -13.84
CA ASN A 67 -0.83 19.51 -13.65
C ASN A 67 -0.34 20.54 -14.67
N GLN A 68 0.71 20.25 -15.44
CA GLN A 68 1.37 21.22 -16.33
C GLN A 68 1.76 22.51 -15.59
N GLU A 69 2.07 22.38 -14.29
CA GLU A 69 2.39 23.49 -13.40
C GLU A 69 3.85 23.44 -12.95
N HIS A 70 4.46 24.63 -12.89
CA HIS A 70 5.83 24.77 -12.41
C HIS A 70 5.91 24.81 -10.88
N ILE A 71 6.81 23.99 -10.32
CA ILE A 71 7.17 24.02 -8.91
C ILE A 71 8.11 25.21 -8.66
N ARG A 72 7.56 26.34 -8.23
CA ARG A 72 8.31 27.61 -8.03
C ARG A 72 9.45 27.53 -7.01
N GLN A 73 9.35 26.64 -6.02
CA GLN A 73 10.38 26.48 -4.98
C GLN A 73 10.78 25.00 -4.84
N PRO A 74 11.58 24.46 -5.78
CA PRO A 74 11.92 23.04 -5.82
C PRO A 74 12.55 22.52 -4.52
N LYS A 75 13.42 23.32 -3.87
CA LYS A 75 14.02 22.96 -2.58
C LYS A 75 12.99 22.80 -1.46
N ALA A 76 12.09 23.77 -1.32
CA ALA A 76 11.06 23.74 -0.26
C ALA A 76 10.05 22.61 -0.53
N TRP A 77 9.69 22.42 -1.81
CA TRP A 77 8.84 21.34 -2.26
C TRP A 77 9.47 19.98 -1.93
N MET A 78 10.75 19.75 -2.29
CA MET A 78 11.46 18.49 -2.00
C MET A 78 11.51 18.21 -0.49
N ARG A 79 11.77 19.21 0.36
CA ARG A 79 11.77 19.04 1.82
C ARG A 79 10.39 18.66 2.35
N ARG A 80 9.34 19.35 1.90
CA ARG A 80 7.95 19.08 2.31
C ARG A 80 7.52 17.69 1.87
N THR A 81 7.81 17.33 0.63
CA THR A 81 7.48 16.01 0.07
C THR A 81 8.24 14.91 0.78
N ALA A 82 9.54 15.06 1.03
CA ALA A 82 10.33 14.10 1.80
C ALA A 82 9.78 13.87 3.21
N TYR A 83 9.41 14.94 3.93
CA TYR A 83 8.78 14.82 5.24
C TYR A 83 7.45 14.04 5.17
N ASN A 84 6.62 14.33 4.16
CA ASN A 84 5.35 13.63 3.98
C ASN A 84 5.56 12.14 3.68
N ILE A 85 6.52 11.79 2.83
CA ILE A 85 6.85 10.39 2.54
C ILE A 85 7.30 9.67 3.82
N ILE A 86 8.21 10.26 4.61
CA ILE A 86 8.67 9.65 5.87
C ILE A 86 7.49 9.44 6.84
N ARG A 87 6.58 10.41 6.93
CA ARG A 87 5.37 10.31 7.75
C ARG A 87 4.42 9.22 7.23
N GLU A 88 4.24 9.09 5.92
CA GLU A 88 3.49 8.01 5.29
C GLU A 88 4.11 6.64 5.62
N CYS A 89 5.42 6.47 5.42
CA CYS A 89 6.15 5.23 5.77
C CYS A 89 5.95 4.85 7.24
N LYS A 90 6.01 5.81 8.17
CA LYS A 90 5.76 5.54 9.59
C LYS A 90 4.34 5.04 9.83
N ARG A 91 3.36 5.72 9.24
CA ARG A 91 1.94 5.38 9.38
C ARG A 91 1.66 4.01 8.79
N ASP A 92 2.22 3.70 7.63
CA ASP A 92 2.01 2.43 6.96
C ASP A 92 2.66 1.30 7.77
N ARG A 93 3.86 1.52 8.33
CA ARG A 93 4.47 0.57 9.26
C ARG A 93 3.66 0.36 10.53
N GLN A 94 3.07 1.42 11.11
CA GLN A 94 2.18 1.27 12.26
C GLN A 94 0.92 0.47 11.90
N ARG A 95 0.39 0.65 10.68
CA ARG A 95 -0.74 -0.16 10.20
C ARG A 95 -0.35 -1.62 10.02
N TYR A 96 0.79 -1.90 9.38
CA TYR A 96 1.28 -3.27 9.22
C TYR A 96 1.53 -3.94 10.56
N LEU A 97 2.13 -3.25 11.54
CA LEU A 97 2.34 -3.81 12.87
C LEU A 97 1.01 -4.06 13.61
N ALA A 98 0.01 -3.19 13.44
CA ALA A 98 -1.31 -3.42 14.04
C ALA A 98 -2.00 -4.64 13.41
N VAL A 99 -1.96 -4.76 12.08
CA VAL A 99 -2.52 -5.92 11.36
C VAL A 99 -1.78 -7.20 11.72
N ALA A 100 -0.44 -7.20 11.71
CA ALA A 100 0.35 -8.37 12.08
C ALA A 100 0.17 -8.76 13.56
N PHE A 101 -0.08 -7.79 14.44
CA PHE A 101 -0.41 -8.08 15.84
C PHE A 101 -1.82 -8.69 15.98
N ASP A 102 -2.80 -8.16 15.24
CA ASP A 102 -4.15 -8.74 15.17
C ASP A 102 -4.08 -10.17 14.60
N GLU A 103 -3.31 -10.40 13.54
CA GLU A 103 -3.07 -11.72 12.92
C GLU A 103 -2.36 -12.68 13.88
N LEU A 104 -1.33 -12.23 14.62
CA LEU A 104 -0.66 -13.05 15.62
C LEU A 104 -1.61 -13.43 16.77
N MET A 105 -2.52 -12.53 17.15
CA MET A 105 -3.51 -12.78 18.19
C MET A 105 -4.65 -13.70 17.73
N GLU A 106 -5.04 -13.59 16.46
CA GLU A 106 -5.96 -14.54 15.81
C GLU A 106 -5.28 -15.92 15.63
N GLN A 107 -3.98 -15.97 15.31
CA GLN A 107 -3.20 -17.21 15.24
C GLN A 107 -2.93 -17.83 16.62
N GLU A 108 -2.67 -17.07 17.69
CA GLU A 108 -2.56 -17.64 19.05
C GLU A 108 -3.90 -18.19 19.54
N ALA A 109 -5.03 -17.69 19.02
CA ALA A 109 -6.35 -18.28 19.24
C ALA A 109 -6.61 -19.54 18.38
N ALA A 110 -5.86 -19.73 17.29
CA ALA A 110 -6.07 -20.81 16.31
C ALA A 110 -4.92 -21.85 16.23
N ALA A 111 -3.75 -21.62 16.82
CA ALA A 111 -2.57 -22.47 16.58
C ALA A 111 -2.23 -23.36 17.78
N SER A 112 -2.83 -24.54 17.79
CA SER A 112 -2.03 -25.77 17.84
C SER A 112 -1.98 -26.32 16.41
N ASP A 113 -1.06 -25.83 15.57
CA ASP A 113 -0.25 -26.67 14.70
C ASP A 113 0.71 -25.82 13.86
N SER A 114 1.98 -26.22 13.91
CA SER A 114 3.07 -25.61 13.16
C SER A 114 3.24 -26.40 11.86
N THR A 115 2.42 -26.12 10.85
CA THR A 115 2.55 -26.73 9.54
C THR A 115 3.49 -25.90 8.66
N THR A 116 4.47 -26.55 8.05
CA THR A 116 5.28 -25.96 6.98
C THR A 116 4.36 -25.53 5.83
N VAL A 117 4.32 -24.24 5.52
CA VAL A 117 3.45 -23.68 4.48
C VAL A 117 3.87 -24.22 3.11
N ASP A 118 2.94 -24.89 2.42
CA ASP A 118 3.12 -25.42 1.06
C ASP A 118 2.96 -24.29 0.02
N ASP A 119 3.89 -24.20 -0.94
CA ASP A 119 3.84 -23.23 -2.04
C ASP A 119 2.55 -23.38 -2.88
N GLU A 120 2.02 -24.60 -3.00
CA GLU A 120 0.76 -24.86 -3.72
C GLU A 120 -0.45 -24.30 -2.95
N MET A 121 -0.43 -24.41 -1.62
CA MET A 121 -1.43 -23.83 -0.73
C MET A 121 -1.42 -22.30 -0.82
N ILE A 122 -0.24 -21.66 -0.85
CA ILE A 122 -0.11 -20.21 -1.07
C ILE A 122 -0.70 -19.81 -2.43
N ALA A 123 -0.36 -20.54 -3.50
CA ALA A 123 -0.83 -20.23 -4.84
C ALA A 123 -2.37 -20.27 -4.94
N ASN A 124 -2.98 -21.27 -4.31
CA ASN A 124 -4.43 -21.43 -4.28
C ASN A 124 -5.13 -20.37 -3.41
N ALA A 125 -4.58 -20.03 -2.24
CA ALA A 125 -5.09 -18.94 -1.40
C ALA A 125 -5.07 -17.60 -2.15
N VAL A 126 -3.97 -17.32 -2.88
CA VAL A 126 -3.85 -16.13 -3.74
C VAL A 126 -4.91 -16.14 -4.85
N ALA A 127 -5.12 -17.28 -5.52
CA ALA A 127 -6.13 -17.41 -6.56
C ALA A 127 -7.56 -17.13 -6.04
N SER A 128 -7.90 -17.65 -4.86
CA SER A 128 -9.18 -17.41 -4.20
C SER A 128 -9.42 -15.93 -3.89
N VAL A 129 -8.41 -15.23 -3.37
CA VAL A 129 -8.49 -13.79 -3.10
C VAL A 129 -8.63 -12.98 -4.41
N LEU A 130 -7.91 -13.35 -5.47
CA LEU A 130 -8.02 -12.70 -6.77
C LEU A 130 -9.41 -12.89 -7.40
N GLN A 131 -10.01 -14.07 -7.24
CA GLN A 131 -11.36 -14.34 -7.68
C GLN A 131 -12.37 -13.50 -6.90
N ALA A 132 -12.27 -13.45 -5.57
CA ALA A 132 -13.13 -12.62 -4.74
C ALA A 132 -12.99 -11.12 -5.06
N LEU A 133 -11.78 -10.65 -5.41
CA LEU A 133 -11.54 -9.29 -5.89
C LEU A 133 -12.24 -9.04 -7.24
N ALA A 134 -12.26 -10.04 -8.12
CA ALA A 134 -12.95 -10.00 -9.41
C ALA A 134 -14.48 -10.06 -9.28
N ASP A 135 -15.02 -10.59 -8.18
CA ASP A 135 -16.46 -10.65 -7.90
C ASP A 135 -16.97 -9.39 -7.18
N LEU A 136 -16.07 -8.55 -6.64
CA LEU A 136 -16.46 -7.28 -6.04
C LEU A 136 -17.09 -6.34 -7.08
N PRO A 137 -18.13 -5.57 -6.69
CA PRO A 137 -18.67 -4.49 -7.50
C PRO A 137 -17.56 -3.53 -7.97
N PRO A 138 -17.66 -2.97 -9.18
CA PRO A 138 -16.58 -2.16 -9.77
C PRO A 138 -16.16 -0.98 -8.89
N GLY A 139 -17.12 -0.35 -8.21
CA GLY A 139 -16.82 0.71 -7.25
C GLY A 139 -16.08 0.24 -5.99
N ASP A 140 -16.41 -0.95 -5.48
CA ASP A 140 -15.75 -1.53 -4.30
C ASP A 140 -14.32 -1.95 -4.68
N ARG A 141 -14.13 -2.52 -5.88
CA ARG A 141 -12.82 -2.86 -6.42
C ARG A 141 -11.94 -1.63 -6.60
N ASN A 142 -12.47 -0.58 -7.21
CA ASN A 142 -11.75 0.69 -7.38
C ASN A 142 -11.40 1.32 -6.02
N LEU A 143 -12.32 1.24 -5.06
CA LEU A 143 -12.08 1.69 -3.69
C LEU A 143 -10.91 0.92 -3.07
N ILE A 144 -10.89 -0.41 -3.15
CA ILE A 144 -9.80 -1.23 -2.61
C ILE A 144 -8.48 -0.93 -3.33
N GLN A 145 -8.47 -0.90 -4.67
CA GLN A 145 -7.30 -0.56 -5.48
C GLN A 145 -6.71 0.79 -5.03
N TRP A 146 -7.53 1.83 -4.95
CA TRP A 146 -7.05 3.17 -4.61
C TRP A 146 -6.65 3.31 -3.14
N LYS A 147 -7.39 2.65 -2.24
CA LYS A 147 -7.16 2.77 -0.80
C LYS A 147 -5.97 1.94 -0.33
N VAL A 148 -5.82 0.74 -0.86
CA VAL A 148 -4.87 -0.29 -0.39
C VAL A 148 -3.64 -0.31 -1.27
N VAL A 149 -3.81 -0.41 -2.59
CA VAL A 149 -2.68 -0.52 -3.55
C VAL A 149 -2.05 0.85 -3.81
N GLU A 150 -2.84 1.89 -4.08
CA GLU A 150 -2.32 3.24 -4.35
C GLU A 150 -2.12 4.09 -3.08
N GLY A 151 -2.54 3.60 -1.91
CA GLY A 151 -2.32 4.28 -0.62
C GLY A 151 -3.07 5.60 -0.44
N LEU A 152 -4.09 5.90 -1.25
CA LEU A 152 -4.82 7.17 -1.19
C LEU A 152 -5.56 7.37 0.14
N THR A 153 -5.76 8.62 0.52
CA THR A 153 -6.59 8.98 1.69
C THR A 153 -8.08 8.89 1.35
N TRP A 154 -8.93 8.68 2.36
CA TRP A 154 -10.38 8.61 2.14
C TRP A 154 -10.98 9.80 1.38
N PRO A 155 -10.58 11.06 1.64
CA PRO A 155 -11.02 12.19 0.81
C PRO A 155 -10.57 12.09 -0.65
N GLN A 156 -9.34 11.65 -0.92
CA GLN A 156 -8.86 11.47 -2.30
C GLN A 156 -9.59 10.35 -3.02
N VAL A 157 -9.89 9.24 -2.34
CA VAL A 157 -10.69 8.13 -2.89
C VAL A 157 -12.11 8.60 -3.21
N GLN A 158 -12.73 9.38 -2.33
CA GLN A 158 -14.05 9.97 -2.56
C GLN A 158 -14.09 10.84 -3.81
N THR A 159 -13.12 11.75 -3.96
CA THR A 159 -13.00 12.61 -5.16
C THR A 159 -12.85 11.78 -6.43
N LYS A 160 -12.01 10.73 -6.40
CA LYS A 160 -11.81 9.85 -7.56
C LYS A 160 -13.06 9.04 -7.91
N LEU A 161 -13.81 8.55 -6.93
CA LEU A 161 -15.07 7.81 -7.18
C LEU A 161 -16.10 8.69 -7.86
N VAL A 162 -16.25 9.93 -7.39
CA VAL A 162 -17.18 10.90 -7.97
C VAL A 162 -16.74 11.29 -9.38
N ALA A 163 -15.44 11.46 -9.62
CA ALA A 163 -14.90 11.68 -10.96
C ALA A 163 -15.10 10.47 -11.89
N ALA A 164 -15.19 9.25 -11.34
CA ALA A 164 -15.51 8.03 -12.07
C ALA A 164 -17.02 7.81 -12.30
N GLY A 165 -17.86 8.77 -11.91
CA GLY A 165 -19.31 8.74 -12.14
C GLY A 165 -20.13 8.10 -11.02
N GLU A 166 -19.53 7.80 -9.87
CA GLU A 166 -20.28 7.36 -8.70
C GLU A 166 -20.88 8.53 -7.90
N GLU A 167 -21.92 8.22 -7.11
CA GLU A 167 -22.57 9.19 -6.26
C GLU A 167 -21.66 9.67 -5.12
N TRP A 168 -21.80 10.94 -4.76
CA TRP A 168 -21.10 11.50 -3.61
C TRP A 168 -21.63 10.90 -2.31
N VAL A 169 -20.87 9.98 -1.72
CA VAL A 169 -21.19 9.37 -0.42
C VAL A 169 -20.34 9.96 0.70
N SER A 170 -20.84 9.95 1.94
CA SER A 170 -20.07 10.46 3.09
C SER A 170 -18.79 9.65 3.35
N LEU A 171 -17.77 10.27 3.95
CA LEU A 171 -16.52 9.57 4.30
C LEU A 171 -16.76 8.40 5.27
N ALA A 172 -17.77 8.49 6.15
CA ALA A 172 -18.14 7.41 7.05
C ALA A 172 -18.70 6.20 6.28
N THR A 173 -19.61 6.45 5.33
CA THR A 173 -20.15 5.44 4.42
C THR A 173 -19.03 4.78 3.60
N LEU A 174 -18.12 5.60 3.07
CA LEU A 174 -17.01 5.12 2.25
C LEU A 174 -16.05 4.21 3.04
N ARG A 175 -15.74 4.58 4.28
CA ARG A 175 -14.96 3.73 5.20
C ARG A 175 -15.65 2.41 5.47
N LYS A 176 -16.97 2.43 5.76
CA LYS A 176 -17.72 1.21 6.05
C LYS A 176 -17.80 0.30 4.83
N ARG A 177 -17.96 0.88 3.64
CA ARG A 177 -17.92 0.18 2.35
C ARG A 177 -16.57 -0.48 2.12
N GLY A 178 -15.47 0.24 2.35
CA GLY A 178 -14.12 -0.32 2.29
C GLY A 178 -13.86 -1.42 3.31
N GLN A 179 -14.36 -1.26 4.55
CA GLN A 179 -14.29 -2.31 5.57
C GLN A 179 -14.98 -3.58 5.07
N ARG A 180 -16.22 -3.48 4.56
CA ARG A 180 -16.97 -4.65 4.06
C ARG A 180 -16.29 -5.30 2.86
N ALA A 181 -15.71 -4.51 1.96
CA ALA A 181 -14.98 -5.04 0.82
C ALA A 181 -13.73 -5.82 1.26
N LEU A 182 -12.96 -5.31 2.22
CA LEU A 182 -11.82 -6.04 2.81
C LEU A 182 -12.26 -7.30 3.55
N GLU A 183 -13.36 -7.24 4.30
CA GLU A 183 -13.90 -8.39 5.02
C GLU A 183 -14.22 -9.55 4.07
N ARG A 184 -14.81 -9.26 2.91
CA ARG A 184 -15.08 -10.29 1.89
C ARG A 184 -13.81 -10.92 1.33
N LEU A 185 -12.77 -10.13 1.12
CA LEU A 185 -11.48 -10.64 0.65
C LEU A 185 -10.82 -11.52 1.72
N ARG A 186 -10.92 -11.12 3.00
CA ARG A 186 -10.43 -11.91 4.13
C ARG A 186 -11.19 -13.23 4.28
N GLN A 187 -12.51 -13.21 4.14
CA GLN A 187 -13.32 -14.44 4.13
C GLN A 187 -12.91 -15.39 3.00
N ALA A 188 -12.65 -14.87 1.80
CA ALA A 188 -12.17 -15.69 0.69
C ALA A 188 -10.79 -16.31 0.94
N TYR A 189 -9.95 -15.66 1.76
CA TYR A 189 -8.67 -16.21 2.19
C TYR A 189 -8.85 -17.32 3.24
N HIS A 190 -9.64 -17.07 4.30
CA HIS A 190 -9.84 -18.07 5.36
C HIS A 190 -10.66 -19.29 4.94
N ASN A 191 -11.64 -19.12 4.05
CA ASN A 191 -12.39 -20.27 3.50
C ASN A 191 -11.49 -21.25 2.74
N PHE A 192 -10.29 -20.84 2.34
CA PHE A 192 -9.29 -21.71 1.75
C PHE A 192 -8.36 -22.35 2.80
N ASP A 193 -8.14 -21.67 3.92
CA ASP A 193 -7.31 -22.14 5.05
C ASP A 193 -8.06 -23.20 5.91
N ASP A 194 -9.40 -23.11 5.97
CA ASP A 194 -10.29 -24.03 6.70
C ASP A 194 -10.55 -25.37 5.97
N ASP A 195 -9.93 -25.65 4.82
CA ASP A 195 -10.13 -26.90 4.07
C ASP A 195 -8.93 -27.86 4.12
N PRO A 196 -8.61 -28.45 5.30
CA PRO A 196 -7.89 -29.71 5.38
C PRO A 196 -8.83 -30.82 5.89
N GLU A 197 -9.24 -31.72 4.98
CA GLU A 197 -9.38 -33.17 5.22
C GLU A 197 -10.15 -33.73 6.45
N ASP A 198 -11.04 -33.00 7.13
CA ASP A 198 -11.86 -33.61 8.22
C ASP A 198 -13.12 -34.34 7.72
N SER A 199 -13.06 -34.94 6.53
CA SER A 199 -14.17 -35.78 6.02
C SER A 199 -13.72 -37.02 5.25
N GLU A 200 -12.73 -37.76 5.76
CA GLU A 200 -12.56 -39.17 5.40
C GLU A 200 -12.63 -40.12 6.61
N SER A 201 -13.78 -40.81 6.65
CA SER A 201 -13.96 -42.20 7.09
C SER A 201 -13.84 -42.54 8.58
N ASP A 202 -14.99 -42.47 9.27
CA ASP A 202 -15.36 -43.53 10.23
C ASP A 202 -16.74 -44.08 9.84
N ALA A 203 -16.80 -44.61 8.61
CA ALA A 203 -17.91 -45.44 8.15
C ALA A 203 -17.69 -46.87 8.65
N ASP A 204 -18.29 -47.15 9.80
CA ASP A 204 -19.10 -48.34 10.04
C ASP A 204 -18.49 -49.68 9.56
N LEU A 205 -17.65 -50.29 10.41
CA LEU A 205 -17.28 -51.71 10.27
C LEU A 205 -18.52 -52.57 10.51
N PRO A 206 -18.98 -53.39 9.54
CA PRO A 206 -20.02 -54.36 9.82
C PRO A 206 -19.43 -55.53 10.59
N ASP A 207 -20.01 -55.76 11.77
CA ASP A 207 -19.94 -56.98 12.55
C ASP A 207 -20.17 -58.20 11.65
N SER A 208 -19.19 -59.10 11.57
CA SER A 208 -19.34 -60.39 10.89
C SER A 208 -19.12 -61.50 11.91
N PRO A 209 -20.17 -62.27 12.24
CA PRO A 209 -20.03 -63.49 13.00
C PRO A 209 -19.68 -64.67 12.07
N LEU A 210 -18.74 -65.51 12.50
CA LEU A 210 -18.89 -66.97 12.70
C LEU A 210 -17.53 -67.61 13.00
#